data_AF-A0A915EEA6-F1
#
_entry.id   AF-A0A915EEA6-F1
#
_cell.length_a   1.000
_cell.length_b   1.000
_cell.length_c   1.000
_cell.angle_alpha   90.00
_cell.angle_beta   90.00
_cell.angle_gamma   90.00
#
_symmetry.space_group_name_H-M   'P 1'
#
loop_
_entity.id
_entity.type
_entity.pdbx_description
1 polymer ?
#
loop_
_entity_poly.entity_id
_entity_poly.type
_entity_poly.pdbx_seq_one_letter_code
_entity_poly.pdbx_strand_id
1 'polypeptide(L)'
;MGQGPYELSEETDDEKTVVNPTWIRPQNDVCAEEFGMKLTREDLYCLKPGKCLKGEVIHYYMQLIIRRSDMDVNLPTDFLAAYSVKTNDEEAEPSNWIGFCAKNIPKQDNGYDCGAFVCRFADRISRGAPIDFLQGDMEGMRKKMVSKILGGELS
;
A
#
# COMPACT_ATOMS: atom_id res chain seq x y z
N MET A 1 13.52 -11.23 -19.41
CA MET A 1 13.08 -12.45 -18.71
C MET A 1 12.03 -12.02 -17.71
N GLY A 2 10.74 -12.10 -18.06
CA GLY A 2 9.65 -11.77 -17.14
C GLY A 2 9.44 -12.97 -16.24
N GLN A 3 9.54 -12.79 -14.92
CA GLN A 3 9.00 -13.77 -13.99
C GLN A 3 7.49 -13.88 -14.25
N GLY A 4 6.93 -15.07 -14.04
CA GLY A 4 5.51 -15.35 -14.20
C GLY A 4 4.63 -14.43 -13.34
N PRO A 5 3.29 -14.52 -13.47
CA PRO A 5 2.37 -13.66 -12.75
C PRO A 5 2.70 -13.67 -11.24
N TYR A 6 2.63 -12.50 -10.61
CA TYR A 6 2.83 -12.38 -9.18
C TYR A 6 1.88 -13.32 -8.44
N GLU A 7 2.41 -14.34 -7.79
CA GLU A 7 1.62 -15.23 -6.96
C GLU A 7 1.44 -14.55 -5.60
N LEU A 8 0.25 -13.99 -5.39
CA LEU A 8 -0.12 -13.47 -4.10
C LEU A 8 -0.12 -14.65 -3.12
N SER A 9 0.82 -14.66 -2.15
CA SER A 9 0.83 -15.70 -1.12
C SER A 9 -0.56 -15.84 -0.50
N GLU A 10 -1.00 -17.07 -0.27
CA GLU A 10 -2.25 -17.35 0.41
C GLU A 10 -2.29 -16.65 1.78
N GLU A 11 -3.48 -16.26 2.20
CA GLU A 11 -3.68 -15.69 3.54
C GLU A 11 -3.32 -16.71 4.61
N THR A 12 -2.50 -16.30 5.56
CA THR A 12 -2.23 -17.12 6.75
C THR A 12 -3.47 -17.19 7.63
N ASP A 13 -3.56 -18.18 8.51
CA ASP A 13 -4.70 -18.28 9.43
C ASP A 13 -4.75 -17.08 10.39
N ASP A 14 -3.59 -16.58 10.81
CA ASP A 14 -3.47 -15.35 11.60
C ASP A 14 -4.04 -14.14 10.85
N GLU A 15 -3.74 -13.99 9.56
CA GLU A 15 -4.31 -12.93 8.71
C GLU A 15 -5.85 -13.03 8.66
N LYS A 16 -6.40 -14.23 8.50
CA LYS A 16 -7.85 -14.45 8.48
C LYS A 16 -8.51 -14.09 9.82
N THR A 17 -7.84 -14.36 10.95
CA THR A 17 -8.39 -14.06 12.28
C THR A 17 -8.55 -12.56 12.54
N VAL A 18 -7.74 -11.71 11.89
CA VAL A 18 -7.81 -10.25 12.07
C VAL A 18 -8.63 -9.55 10.99
N VAL A 19 -8.62 -10.07 9.75
CA VAL A 19 -9.36 -9.50 8.62
C VAL A 19 -10.87 -9.66 8.79
N ASN A 20 -11.34 -10.87 9.11
CA ASN A 20 -12.77 -11.16 9.18
C ASN A 20 -13.52 -10.31 10.22
N PRO A 21 -13.04 -10.14 11.48
CA PRO A 21 -13.70 -9.29 12.45
C PRO A 21 -13.76 -7.81 12.04
N THR A 22 -12.74 -7.33 11.33
CA THR A 22 -12.65 -5.95 10.83
C THR A 22 -13.80 -5.60 9.89
N TRP A 23 -14.35 -6.60 9.17
CA TRP A 23 -15.44 -6.38 8.21
C TRP A 23 -16.85 -6.69 8.73
N ILE A 24 -16.97 -7.39 9.86
CA ILE A 24 -18.27 -7.82 10.42
C ILE A 24 -18.96 -6.67 11.17
N ARG A 25 -18.23 -5.88 11.96
CA ARG A 25 -18.77 -4.69 12.64
C ARG A 25 -17.70 -3.59 12.71
N PRO A 26 -17.82 -2.53 11.90
CA PRO A 26 -17.00 -1.35 12.10
C PRO A 26 -17.30 -0.78 13.49
N GLN A 27 -16.27 -0.74 14.32
CA GLN A 27 -16.30 -0.15 15.66
C GLN A 27 -15.32 1.03 15.66
N ASN A 28 -15.48 1.94 16.61
CA ASN A 28 -14.61 3.12 16.67
C ASN A 28 -13.42 2.87 17.61
N ASP A 29 -13.09 1.60 17.84
CA ASP A 29 -11.90 1.20 18.56
C ASP A 29 -10.65 1.49 17.74
N VAL A 30 -9.62 1.95 18.44
CA VAL A 30 -8.31 2.24 17.87
C VAL A 30 -7.64 0.93 17.53
N CYS A 31 -7.26 0.78 16.26
CA CYS A 31 -6.64 -0.44 15.76
C CYS A 31 -5.17 -0.24 15.40
N ALA A 32 -4.76 0.99 15.07
CA ALA A 32 -3.38 1.34 14.78
C ALA A 32 -3.12 2.80 15.16
N GLU A 33 -2.00 3.06 15.84
CA GLU A 33 -1.61 4.39 16.31
C GLU A 33 -0.09 4.57 16.21
N GLU A 34 0.36 5.02 15.04
CA GLU A 34 1.77 5.31 14.71
C GLU A 34 1.85 6.48 13.74
N PHE A 35 3.06 6.99 13.47
CA PHE A 35 3.32 8.10 12.54
C PHE A 35 2.54 9.40 12.86
N GLY A 36 2.12 9.58 14.12
CA GLY A 36 1.26 10.69 14.54
C GLY A 36 -0.18 10.57 14.02
N MET A 37 -0.57 9.40 13.54
CA MET A 37 -1.90 9.08 13.04
C MET A 37 -2.58 8.04 13.91
N LYS A 38 -3.91 8.04 13.86
CA LYS A 38 -4.75 7.09 14.56
C LYS A 38 -5.79 6.55 13.60
N LEU A 39 -5.79 5.24 13.39
CA LEU A 39 -6.80 4.56 12.58
C LEU A 39 -7.73 3.75 13.48
N THR A 40 -9.03 3.92 13.24
CA THR A 40 -10.07 3.12 13.87
C THR A 40 -10.46 1.94 12.99
N ARG A 41 -11.15 0.95 13.56
CA ARG A 41 -11.71 -0.16 12.77
C ARG A 41 -12.72 0.33 11.72
N GLU A 42 -13.44 1.41 11.99
CA GLU A 42 -14.31 2.07 11.03
C GLU A 42 -13.54 2.58 9.80
N ASP A 43 -12.32 3.10 9.97
CA ASP A 43 -11.48 3.55 8.86
C ASP A 43 -11.03 2.39 7.98
N LEU A 44 -10.65 1.27 8.59
CA LEU A 44 -10.26 0.05 7.89
C LEU A 44 -11.42 -0.60 7.12
N TYR A 45 -12.68 -0.22 7.40
CA TYR A 45 -13.83 -0.71 6.63
C TYR A 45 -13.75 -0.34 5.15
N CYS A 46 -13.03 0.74 4.80
CA CYS A 46 -12.82 1.12 3.40
C CYS A 46 -11.98 0.10 2.60
N LEU A 47 -11.25 -0.80 3.30
CA LEU A 47 -10.50 -1.89 2.67
C LEU A 47 -11.40 -3.05 2.26
N LYS A 48 -12.65 -3.15 2.73
CA LYS A 48 -13.60 -4.16 2.27
C LYS A 48 -13.76 -4.09 0.74
N PRO A 49 -13.81 -5.24 0.02
CA PRO A 49 -14.03 -5.24 -1.42
C PRO A 49 -15.25 -4.40 -1.84
N GLY A 50 -15.11 -3.64 -2.93
CA GLY A 50 -16.16 -2.74 -3.42
C GLY A 50 -16.18 -1.33 -2.78
N LYS A 51 -15.20 -0.97 -1.94
CA LYS A 51 -15.09 0.35 -1.31
C LYS A 51 -13.84 1.10 -1.75
N CYS A 52 -13.97 2.40 -2.00
CA CYS A 52 -12.81 3.27 -2.23
C CYS A 52 -12.00 3.40 -0.94
N LEU A 53 -10.67 3.40 -1.05
CA LEU A 53 -9.81 3.64 0.11
C LEU A 53 -9.90 5.10 0.55
N LYS A 54 -9.94 5.33 1.87
CA LYS A 54 -9.81 6.66 2.46
C LYS A 54 -8.35 7.14 2.39
N GLY A 55 -8.16 8.45 2.28
CA GLY A 55 -6.82 9.05 2.20
C GLY A 55 -5.93 8.74 3.41
N GLU A 56 -6.51 8.69 4.61
CA GLU A 56 -5.80 8.33 5.85
C GLU A 56 -5.27 6.89 5.83
N VAL A 57 -6.04 5.93 5.31
CA VAL A 57 -5.62 4.53 5.17
C VAL A 57 -4.50 4.40 4.14
N ILE A 58 -4.61 5.12 3.02
CA ILE A 58 -3.53 5.19 2.02
C ILE A 58 -2.27 5.78 2.65
N HIS A 59 -2.39 6.92 3.33
CA HIS A 59 -1.25 7.61 3.93
C HIS A 59 -0.55 6.74 4.97
N TYR A 60 -1.30 6.11 5.88
CA TYR A 60 -0.74 5.17 6.86
C TYR A 60 -0.01 4.01 6.19
N TYR A 61 -0.60 3.40 5.16
CA TYR A 61 0.04 2.30 4.44
C TYR A 61 1.33 2.75 3.74
N MET A 62 1.37 3.97 3.18
CA MET A 62 2.60 4.52 2.63
C MET A 62 3.68 4.73 3.70
N GLN A 63 3.32 5.16 4.91
CA GLN A 63 4.27 5.27 6.03
C GLN A 63 4.89 3.92 6.41
N LEU A 64 4.10 2.84 6.35
CA LEU A 64 4.64 1.48 6.52
C LEU A 64 5.69 1.16 5.44
N ILE A 65 5.44 1.52 4.17
CA ILE A 65 6.37 1.28 3.06
C ILE A 65 7.67 2.06 3.27
N ILE A 66 7.57 3.33 3.66
CA ILE A 66 8.72 4.19 3.96
C ILE A 66 9.54 3.55 5.07
N ARG A 67 8.94 3.24 6.22
CA ARG A 67 9.67 2.63 7.33
C ARG A 67 10.36 1.32 6.93
N ARG A 68 9.70 0.43 6.18
CA ARG A 68 10.34 -0.79 5.67
C ARG A 68 11.57 -0.47 4.82
N SER A 69 11.44 0.50 3.92
CA SER A 69 12.52 0.87 3.00
C SER A 69 13.67 1.60 3.71
N ASP A 70 13.39 2.32 4.79
CA ASP A 70 14.40 2.97 5.64
C ASP A 70 15.19 1.94 6.48
N MET A 71 14.51 0.87 6.90
CA MET A 71 15.12 -0.19 7.73
C MET A 71 15.88 -1.25 6.92
N ASP A 72 15.59 -1.44 5.63
CA ASP A 72 16.25 -2.43 4.77
C ASP A 72 17.21 -1.79 3.77
N VAL A 73 18.51 -1.87 4.09
CA VAL A 73 19.61 -1.34 3.28
C VAL A 73 19.73 -1.95 1.88
N ASN A 74 19.04 -3.06 1.60
CA ASN A 74 19.06 -3.71 0.28
C ASN A 74 17.97 -3.19 -0.66
N LEU A 75 17.01 -2.40 -0.17
CA LEU A 75 15.93 -1.86 -0.99
C LEU A 75 16.35 -0.53 -1.64
N PRO A 76 15.76 -0.18 -2.80
CA PRO A 76 16.02 1.10 -3.44
C PRO A 76 15.63 2.29 -2.55
N THR A 77 16.54 3.25 -2.42
CA THR A 77 16.32 4.47 -1.63
C THR A 77 15.60 5.57 -2.43
N ASP A 78 15.52 5.45 -3.76
CA ASP A 78 14.87 6.43 -4.64
C ASP A 78 13.39 6.67 -4.28
N PHE A 79 12.70 5.61 -3.83
CA PHE A 79 11.31 5.73 -3.37
C PHE A 79 11.19 6.61 -2.12
N LEU A 80 12.13 6.48 -1.17
CA LEU A 80 12.19 7.31 0.04
C LEU A 80 12.45 8.77 -0.32
N ALA A 81 13.40 9.00 -1.24
CA ALA A 81 13.73 10.34 -1.71
C ALA A 81 12.52 11.01 -2.40
N ALA A 82 11.75 10.27 -3.21
CA ALA A 82 10.59 10.80 -3.91
C ALA A 82 9.38 11.07 -2.99
N TYR A 83 9.16 10.24 -1.97
CA TYR A 83 8.01 10.38 -1.07
C TYR A 83 8.28 11.30 0.13
N SER A 84 9.53 11.43 0.57
CA SER A 84 9.93 12.28 1.71
C SER A 84 10.05 13.76 1.37
N VAL A 85 9.71 14.20 0.16
CA VAL A 85 9.73 15.61 -0.26
C VAL A 85 8.56 16.38 0.39
N LYS A 86 8.65 16.58 1.71
CA LYS A 86 8.03 17.68 2.48
C LYS A 86 8.76 17.80 3.83
N THR A 87 10.02 18.24 3.83
CA THR A 87 10.65 18.72 5.09
C THR A 87 11.54 19.93 4.91
N ASN A 88 12.09 20.20 3.73
CA ASN A 88 12.80 21.45 3.44
C ASN A 88 12.23 22.05 2.16
N ASP A 89 12.05 23.37 2.13
CA ASP A 89 11.62 24.17 0.96
C ASP A 89 12.63 24.14 -0.21
N GLU A 90 13.47 23.10 -0.31
CA GLU A 90 14.31 22.81 -1.45
C GLU A 90 13.46 22.01 -2.44
N GLU A 91 12.78 22.74 -3.32
CA GLU A 91 12.11 22.15 -4.48
C GLU A 91 13.13 21.33 -5.28
N ALA A 92 12.87 20.03 -5.43
CA ALA A 92 13.64 19.21 -6.35
C ALA A 92 13.61 19.87 -7.73
N GLU A 93 14.78 20.26 -8.28
CA GLU A 93 14.83 20.98 -9.57
C GLU A 93 14.19 20.14 -10.69
N PRO A 94 12.97 20.48 -11.17
CA PRO A 94 12.24 19.63 -12.11
C PRO A 94 12.81 19.68 -13.53
N SER A 95 13.74 20.60 -13.78
CA SER A 95 14.29 20.94 -15.10
C SER A 95 14.94 19.76 -15.82
N ASN A 96 15.49 18.80 -15.07
CA ASN A 96 16.11 17.59 -15.60
C ASN A 96 15.23 16.34 -15.53
N TRP A 97 13.97 16.46 -15.08
CA TRP A 97 13.06 15.33 -14.96
C TRP A 97 12.44 15.00 -16.31
N ILE A 98 12.55 13.73 -16.70
CA ILE A 98 11.92 13.24 -17.93
C ILE A 98 10.57 12.63 -17.55
N GLY A 99 9.49 13.27 -18.01
CA GLY A 99 8.16 12.70 -17.91
C GLY A 99 8.03 11.44 -18.77
N PHE A 100 7.56 10.34 -18.17
CA PHE A 100 7.33 9.09 -18.89
C PHE A 100 5.92 8.56 -18.61
N CYS A 101 5.23 8.10 -19.67
CA CYS A 101 3.95 7.41 -19.57
C CYS A 101 4.14 5.92 -19.77
N ALA A 102 4.24 5.18 -18.66
CA ALA A 102 4.38 3.73 -18.69
C ALA A 102 3.25 3.07 -19.50
N LYS A 103 3.63 2.11 -20.35
CA LYS A 103 2.71 1.32 -21.18
C LYS A 103 2.69 -0.11 -20.65
N ASN A 104 1.61 -0.84 -20.95
CA ASN A 104 1.43 -2.25 -20.55
C ASN A 104 1.50 -2.48 -19.03
N ILE A 105 1.09 -1.49 -18.25
CA ILE A 105 0.95 -1.63 -16.79
C ILE A 105 -0.44 -2.18 -16.44
N PRO A 106 -0.58 -2.83 -15.26
CA PRO A 106 -1.87 -3.25 -14.73
C PRO A 106 -2.85 -2.08 -14.67
N LYS A 107 -4.10 -2.33 -15.02
CA LYS A 107 -5.17 -1.34 -15.00
C LYS A 107 -6.28 -1.82 -14.10
N GLN A 108 -6.85 -0.90 -13.34
CA GLN A 108 -8.11 -1.17 -12.66
C GLN A 108 -9.24 -1.33 -13.68
N ASP A 109 -10.22 -2.19 -13.40
CA ASP A 109 -11.42 -2.39 -14.22
C ASP A 109 -12.71 -1.94 -13.51
N ASN A 110 -12.59 -1.37 -12.32
CA ASN A 110 -13.71 -0.91 -11.50
C ASN A 110 -13.48 0.52 -10.96
N GLY A 111 -14.49 1.06 -10.26
CA GLY A 111 -14.50 2.44 -9.76
C GLY A 111 -13.93 2.64 -8.36
N TYR A 112 -13.40 1.60 -7.69
CA TYR A 112 -13.08 1.66 -6.25
C TYR A 112 -11.66 1.19 -5.89
N ASP A 113 -10.94 0.53 -6.80
CA ASP A 113 -9.60 -0.02 -6.53
C ASP A 113 -8.44 0.95 -6.79
N CYS A 114 -8.69 2.17 -7.24
CA CYS A 114 -7.61 3.13 -7.54
C CYS A 114 -6.61 3.31 -6.39
N GLY A 115 -7.09 3.42 -5.15
CA GLY A 115 -6.22 3.50 -3.96
C GLY A 115 -5.42 2.23 -3.70
N ALA A 116 -6.02 1.05 -3.91
CA ALA A 116 -5.33 -0.23 -3.76
C ALA A 116 -4.25 -0.41 -4.84
N PHE A 117 -4.53 -0.03 -6.09
CA PHE A 117 -3.54 0.02 -7.17
C PHE A 117 -2.39 0.96 -6.82
N VAL A 118 -2.67 2.18 -6.33
CA VAL A 118 -1.64 3.14 -5.91
C VAL A 118 -0.72 2.56 -4.84
N CYS A 119 -1.29 1.98 -3.77
CA CYS A 119 -0.49 1.33 -2.72
C CYS A 119 0.31 0.15 -3.26
N ARG A 120 -0.24 -0.60 -4.22
CA ARG A 120 0.45 -1.75 -4.82
C ARG A 120 1.58 -1.33 -5.74
N PHE A 121 1.39 -0.32 -6.57
CA PHE A 121 2.48 0.27 -7.37
C PHE A 121 3.60 0.76 -6.46
N ALA A 122 3.26 1.51 -5.40
CA ALA A 122 4.24 2.00 -4.44
C ALA A 122 5.03 0.86 -3.78
N ASP A 123 4.37 -0.21 -3.33
CA ASP A 123 5.03 -1.38 -2.75
C ASP A 123 5.99 -2.08 -3.74
N ARG A 124 5.61 -2.21 -5.01
CA ARG A 124 6.50 -2.83 -6.03
C ARG A 124 7.68 -1.94 -6.38
N ILE A 125 7.44 -0.65 -6.59
CA ILE A 125 8.49 0.33 -6.93
C ILE A 125 9.50 0.44 -5.78
N SER A 126 9.03 0.56 -4.54
CA SER A 126 9.88 0.65 -3.35
C SER A 126 10.71 -0.60 -3.06
N ARG A 127 10.43 -1.72 -3.75
CA ARG A 127 11.25 -2.95 -3.69
C ARG A 127 12.14 -3.13 -4.92
N GLY A 128 12.08 -2.23 -5.91
CA GLY A 128 12.69 -2.46 -7.22
C GLY A 128 12.10 -3.70 -7.93
N ALA A 129 10.88 -4.08 -7.59
CA ALA A 129 10.24 -5.30 -8.07
C ALA A 129 9.41 -5.03 -9.33
N PRO A 130 9.26 -6.03 -10.24
CA PRO A 130 8.43 -5.89 -11.44
C PRO A 130 6.98 -5.49 -11.13
N ILE A 131 6.35 -4.73 -12.02
CA ILE A 131 4.91 -4.44 -11.91
C ILE A 131 4.13 -5.57 -12.59
N ASP A 132 3.82 -6.61 -11.83
CA ASP A 132 3.36 -7.94 -12.29
C ASP A 132 2.07 -8.42 -11.61
N PHE A 133 1.30 -7.50 -11.02
CA PHE A 133 0.00 -7.77 -10.40
C PHE A 133 -1.16 -7.49 -11.37
N LEU A 134 -2.35 -8.00 -11.06
CA LEU A 134 -3.57 -7.83 -11.85
C LEU A 134 -4.72 -7.34 -10.97
N GLN A 135 -5.80 -6.93 -11.62
CA GLN A 135 -7.03 -6.54 -10.95
C GLN A 135 -7.64 -7.68 -10.09
N GLY A 136 -7.48 -8.94 -10.50
CA GLY A 136 -7.89 -10.11 -9.72
C GLY A 136 -7.21 -10.21 -8.35
N ASP A 137 -6.03 -9.59 -8.18
CA ASP A 137 -5.28 -9.64 -6.93
C ASP A 137 -5.80 -8.62 -5.90
N MET A 138 -6.63 -7.65 -6.30
CA MET A 138 -6.99 -6.51 -5.44
C MET A 138 -7.76 -6.93 -4.19
N GLU A 139 -8.58 -7.99 -4.26
CA GLU A 139 -9.26 -8.49 -3.06
C GLU A 139 -8.26 -9.03 -2.03
N GLY A 140 -7.34 -9.91 -2.43
CA GLY A 140 -6.33 -10.45 -1.53
C GLY A 140 -5.35 -9.37 -1.06
N MET A 141 -4.99 -8.43 -1.94
CA MET A 141 -4.19 -7.25 -1.58
C MET A 141 -4.86 -6.41 -0.49
N ARG A 142 -6.16 -6.15 -0.59
CA ARG A 142 -6.93 -5.42 0.43
C ARG A 142 -6.91 -6.12 1.79
N LYS A 143 -6.99 -7.44 1.82
CA LYS A 143 -6.88 -8.24 3.04
C LYS A 143 -5.49 -8.14 3.65
N LYS A 144 -4.44 -8.24 2.82
CA LYS A 144 -3.06 -8.02 3.28
C LYS A 144 -2.88 -6.62 3.84
N MET A 145 -3.42 -5.59 3.20
CA MET A 145 -3.38 -4.22 3.74
C MET A 145 -3.97 -4.15 5.15
N VAL A 146 -5.13 -4.79 5.40
CA VAL A 146 -5.70 -4.87 6.76
C VAL A 146 -4.72 -5.52 7.73
N SER A 147 -4.20 -6.70 7.40
CA SER A 147 -3.22 -7.40 8.25
C SER A 147 -1.98 -6.55 8.55
N LYS A 148 -1.37 -5.93 7.53
CA LYS A 148 -0.14 -5.13 7.69
C LYS A 148 -0.37 -3.85 8.48
N ILE A 149 -1.54 -3.23 8.35
CA ILE A 149 -1.91 -2.07 9.18
C ILE A 149 -2.10 -2.49 10.63
N LEU A 150 -2.81 -3.60 10.89
CA LEU A 150 -3.05 -4.10 12.24
C LEU A 150 -1.80 -4.65 12.92
N GLY A 151 -0.90 -5.27 12.15
CA GLY A 151 0.39 -5.75 12.63
C GLY A 151 1.43 -4.63 12.78
N GLY A 152 1.15 -3.45 12.22
CA GLY A 152 2.07 -2.31 12.29
C GLY A 152 3.40 -2.58 11.59
N GLU A 153 3.45 -3.39 10.53
CA GLU A 153 4.68 -3.63 9.74
C GLU A 153 4.43 -4.23 8.35
N LEU A 154 5.39 -3.99 7.44
CA LEU A 154 5.49 -4.63 6.13
C LEU A 154 6.75 -5.50 6.08
N SER A 155 6.57 -6.79 5.79
CA SER A 155 7.63 -7.75 5.44
C SER A 155 8.13 -7.50 4.02
#